data_AF-A0A970Z5K7-F1
#
_entry.id   AF-A0A970Z5K7-F1
#
_cell.length_a   1.000
_cell.length_b   1.000
_cell.length_c   1.000
_cell.angle_alpha   90.00
_cell.angle_beta   90.00
_cell.angle_gamma   90.00
#
_symmetry.space_group_name_H-M   'P 1'
#
loop_
_entity.id
_entity.type
_entity.pdbx_description
1 polymer ?
#
loop_
_entity_poly.entity_id
_entity_poly.type
_entity_poly.pdbx_seq_one_letter_code
_entity_poly.pdbx_strand_id
1 'polypeptide(L)'
;MPLLARMVQGPLAVEIRSGAVAALGDLLADARVSRIGRVAVALGRGYGERIIPAVGPALTNADIHRVGEGTIEAARALADALRGGGYDAVVGIGGGRTLDVAKYAASITGLPFVSVATTLTHDGLASPVASLEHGGRKGSYGVAMPLAVVVDLDFVRLSPPAQLLGGVGDAVSNLNALADWRLSAAVNDETVDGLAAALARTAGEAVLHHPAGLGDEEFLTSLAEALVLSGLAMATAGTSRPCSGSCHEISHAVDLAFPGRSTHGLQVAVGALFCSWLRDDPLTDVLDACLRRHGVPRLPADLGLDEHEFVQAVVAAPDTRPDRFTVLEHLALSPDEITARVRDYVKTFEGT
;
A
#
# COMPACT_ATOMS: atom_id res chain seq x y z
N MET A 1 -25.78 -23.25 -2.12
CA MET A 1 -26.39 -22.73 -0.87
C MET A 1 -26.40 -21.21 -0.99
N PRO A 2 -27.49 -20.52 -0.64
CA PRO A 2 -27.46 -19.06 -0.53
C PRO A 2 -26.42 -18.65 0.52
N LEU A 3 -25.68 -17.58 0.24
CA LEU A 3 -24.85 -16.93 1.26
C LEU A 3 -25.78 -16.30 2.30
N LEU A 4 -25.65 -16.71 3.56
CA LEU A 4 -26.50 -16.19 4.66
C LEU A 4 -26.08 -14.78 5.09
N ALA A 5 -24.78 -14.47 4.97
CA ALA A 5 -24.19 -13.17 5.24
C ALA A 5 -22.87 -13.03 4.46
N ARG A 6 -22.48 -11.77 4.20
CA ARG A 6 -21.13 -11.45 3.72
C ARG A 6 -20.14 -11.62 4.87
N MET A 7 -19.02 -12.28 4.61
CA MET A 7 -17.87 -12.32 5.52
C MET A 7 -16.83 -11.31 5.06
N VAL A 8 -16.44 -10.39 5.93
CA VAL A 8 -15.34 -9.44 5.68
C VAL A 8 -14.15 -9.88 6.52
N GLN A 9 -13.02 -10.14 5.87
CA GLN A 9 -11.78 -10.49 6.58
C GLN A 9 -11.09 -9.22 7.08
N GLY A 10 -10.56 -9.28 8.29
CA GLY A 10 -9.78 -8.21 8.89
C GLY A 10 -8.93 -8.71 10.05
N PRO A 11 -7.97 -7.90 10.52
CA PRO A 11 -7.13 -8.25 11.66
C PRO A 11 -7.95 -8.41 12.93
N LEU A 12 -7.57 -9.38 13.77
CA LEU A 12 -8.10 -9.54 15.12
C LEU A 12 -7.57 -8.48 16.09
N ALA A 13 -6.38 -7.94 15.80
CA ALA A 13 -5.72 -6.93 16.61
C ALA A 13 -4.95 -5.95 15.71
N VAL A 14 -5.03 -4.67 16.05
CA VAL A 14 -4.29 -3.58 15.42
C VAL A 14 -3.69 -2.73 16.54
N GLU A 15 -2.36 -2.76 16.66
CA GLU A 15 -1.60 -2.01 17.67
C GLU A 15 -0.79 -0.91 16.98
N ILE A 16 -1.21 0.35 17.16
CA ILE A 16 -0.54 1.53 16.57
C ILE A 16 -0.24 2.51 17.70
N ARG A 17 1.03 2.60 18.11
CA ARG A 17 1.53 3.51 19.15
C ARG A 17 3.05 3.44 19.27
N SER A 18 3.66 4.38 19.97
CA SER A 18 5.04 4.21 20.44
C SER A 18 5.17 3.01 21.38
N GLY A 19 6.22 2.20 21.20
CA GLY A 19 6.44 0.97 21.94
C GLY A 19 5.40 -0.13 21.68
N ALA A 20 4.69 -0.10 20.55
CA ALA A 20 3.70 -1.11 20.19
C ALA A 20 4.29 -2.53 20.15
N VAL A 21 5.57 -2.70 19.83
CA VAL A 21 6.18 -4.04 19.78
C VAL A 21 6.22 -4.75 21.12
N ALA A 22 6.06 -4.04 22.23
CA ALA A 22 5.92 -4.65 23.55
C ALA A 22 4.68 -5.57 23.65
N ALA A 23 3.63 -5.30 22.86
CA ALA A 23 2.42 -6.13 22.82
C ALA A 23 2.59 -7.41 21.99
N LEU A 24 3.71 -7.57 21.25
CA LEU A 24 3.91 -8.72 20.37
C LEU A 24 3.94 -10.04 21.15
N GLY A 25 4.51 -10.05 22.37
CA GLY A 25 4.53 -11.24 23.21
C GLY A 25 3.12 -11.71 23.59
N ASP A 26 2.28 -10.79 24.05
CA ASP A 26 0.88 -11.09 24.42
C ASP A 26 0.07 -11.53 23.19
N LEU A 27 0.32 -10.90 22.04
CA LEU A 27 -0.34 -11.24 20.78
C LEU A 27 0.05 -12.65 20.28
N LEU A 28 1.31 -13.03 20.41
CA LEU A 28 1.79 -14.37 20.06
C LEU A 28 1.45 -15.42 21.13
N ALA A 29 1.06 -15.01 22.34
CA ALA A 29 0.54 -15.92 23.37
C ALA A 29 -0.96 -16.20 23.21
N ASP A 30 -1.68 -15.39 22.42
CA ASP A 30 -3.08 -15.64 22.11
C ASP A 30 -3.23 -16.90 21.25
N ALA A 31 -3.98 -17.89 21.75
CA ALA A 31 -4.21 -19.16 21.08
C ALA A 31 -4.97 -19.03 19.74
N ARG A 32 -5.60 -17.87 19.48
CA ARG A 32 -6.19 -17.52 18.17
C ARG A 32 -5.14 -17.15 17.13
N VAL A 33 -3.95 -16.75 17.58
CA VAL A 33 -2.81 -16.33 16.76
C VAL A 33 -1.75 -17.42 16.68
N SER A 34 -1.39 -18.03 17.82
CA SER A 34 -0.37 -19.07 17.89
C SER A 34 -0.74 -20.11 18.96
N ARG A 35 -0.91 -21.37 18.56
CA ARG A 35 -1.42 -22.42 19.45
C ARG A 35 -0.32 -23.12 20.24
N ILE A 36 0.77 -23.48 19.57
CA ILE A 36 1.92 -24.18 20.14
C ILE A 36 3.00 -23.16 20.59
N GLY A 37 2.92 -21.93 20.10
CA GLY A 37 3.85 -20.86 20.41
C GLY A 37 5.07 -20.87 19.48
N ARG A 38 5.09 -21.69 18.42
CA ARG A 38 6.22 -21.76 17.48
C ARG A 38 5.93 -20.91 16.25
N VAL A 39 6.73 -19.87 16.02
CA VAL A 39 6.52 -18.95 14.89
C VAL A 39 7.73 -18.87 13.99
N ALA A 40 7.51 -18.56 12.71
CA ALA A 40 8.58 -18.20 11.81
C ALA A 40 8.64 -16.69 11.63
N VAL A 41 9.82 -16.10 11.74
CA VAL A 41 10.01 -14.65 11.64
C VAL A 41 10.69 -14.33 10.32
N ALA A 42 9.98 -13.62 9.44
CA ALA A 42 10.54 -13.06 8.22
C ALA A 42 11.10 -11.66 8.52
N LEU A 43 12.43 -11.56 8.68
CA LEU A 43 13.11 -10.35 9.12
C LEU A 43 13.72 -9.59 7.94
N GLY A 44 13.32 -8.32 7.79
CA GLY A 44 13.90 -7.41 6.81
C GLY A 44 15.28 -6.92 7.22
N ARG A 45 16.18 -6.71 6.25
CA ARG A 45 17.52 -6.16 6.49
C ARG A 45 17.46 -4.69 6.94
N GLY A 46 18.45 -4.25 7.72
CA GLY A 46 18.59 -2.85 8.12
C GLY A 46 17.65 -2.49 9.28
N TYR A 47 16.55 -1.78 9.00
CA TYR A 47 15.63 -1.30 10.05
C TYR A 47 14.91 -2.43 10.79
N GLY A 48 14.60 -3.53 10.09
CA GLY A 48 14.03 -4.72 10.73
C GLY A 48 14.96 -5.31 11.80
N GLU A 49 16.27 -5.37 11.57
CA GLU A 49 17.22 -5.87 12.56
C GLU A 49 17.29 -5.02 13.84
N ARG A 50 16.98 -3.72 13.75
CA ARG A 50 16.99 -2.80 14.91
C ARG A 50 15.90 -3.10 15.92
N ILE A 51 14.82 -3.76 15.51
CA ILE A 51 13.69 -4.10 16.38
C ILE A 51 13.94 -5.37 17.19
N ILE A 52 14.85 -6.23 16.72
CA ILE A 52 15.11 -7.55 17.33
C ILE A 52 15.46 -7.46 18.83
N PRO A 53 16.29 -6.52 19.30
CA PRO A 53 16.52 -6.38 20.74
C PRO A 53 15.24 -6.10 21.55
N ALA A 54 14.26 -5.39 20.98
CA ALA A 54 13.00 -5.08 21.63
C ALA A 54 12.01 -6.26 21.58
N VAL A 55 11.99 -7.04 20.49
CA VAL A 55 11.06 -8.17 20.32
C VAL A 55 11.62 -9.52 20.74
N GLY A 56 12.94 -9.65 20.92
CA GLY A 56 13.61 -10.91 21.27
C GLY A 56 12.98 -11.63 22.47
N PRO A 57 12.64 -10.93 23.58
CA PRO A 57 11.96 -11.55 24.72
C PRO A 57 10.58 -12.15 24.39
N ALA A 58 9.89 -11.65 23.36
CA ALA A 58 8.61 -12.17 22.88
C ALA A 58 8.77 -13.34 21.88
N LEU A 59 9.95 -13.49 21.28
CA LEU A 59 10.26 -14.46 20.23
C LEU A 59 11.07 -15.65 20.77
N THR A 60 10.64 -16.21 21.90
CA THR A 60 11.38 -17.27 22.61
C THR A 60 11.39 -18.62 21.88
N ASN A 61 10.40 -18.87 21.02
CA ASN A 61 10.28 -20.09 20.21
C ASN A 61 10.06 -19.71 18.72
N ALA A 62 11.03 -18.96 18.18
CA ALA A 62 10.96 -18.42 16.83
C ALA A 62 12.17 -18.81 15.98
N ASP A 63 11.92 -19.22 14.74
CA ASP A 63 12.96 -19.41 13.72
C ASP A 63 13.05 -18.16 12.84
N ILE A 64 14.22 -17.51 12.79
CA ILE A 64 14.42 -16.25 12.07
C ILE A 64 14.95 -16.51 10.66
N HIS A 65 14.17 -16.08 9.66
CA HIS A 65 14.48 -16.11 8.25
C HIS A 65 14.73 -14.69 7.73
N ARG A 66 15.94 -14.40 7.26
CA ARG A 66 16.27 -13.06 6.73
C ARG A 66 15.78 -12.91 5.29
N VAL A 67 14.99 -11.87 5.05
CA VAL A 67 14.46 -11.51 3.72
C VAL A 67 15.24 -10.33 3.16
N GLY A 68 15.88 -10.53 2.01
CA GLY A 68 16.69 -9.50 1.34
C GLY A 68 16.02 -8.80 0.17
N GLU A 69 15.14 -9.48 -0.55
CA GLU A 69 14.57 -9.04 -1.83
C GLU A 69 13.04 -9.20 -1.81
N GLY A 70 12.34 -8.32 -2.54
CA GLY A 70 10.88 -8.33 -2.66
C GLY A 70 10.40 -9.14 -3.86
N THR A 71 10.90 -10.36 -4.04
CA THR A 71 10.64 -11.20 -5.23
C THR A 71 9.73 -12.39 -4.91
N ILE A 72 9.04 -12.93 -5.93
CA ILE A 72 8.30 -14.19 -5.78
C ILE A 72 9.23 -15.33 -5.40
N GLU A 73 10.45 -15.34 -5.95
CA GLU A 73 11.45 -16.37 -5.67
C GLU A 73 11.84 -16.36 -4.18
N ALA A 74 12.04 -15.18 -3.60
CA ALA A 74 12.29 -15.04 -2.16
C ALA A 74 11.09 -15.52 -1.33
N ALA A 75 9.86 -15.20 -1.73
CA ALA A 75 8.65 -15.64 -1.04
C ALA A 75 8.44 -17.15 -1.11
N ARG A 76 8.74 -17.77 -2.25
CA ARG A 76 8.71 -19.23 -2.42
C ARG A 76 9.79 -19.92 -1.60
N ALA A 77 11.02 -19.40 -1.60
CA ALA A 77 12.10 -19.93 -0.79
C ALA A 77 11.78 -19.86 0.71
N LEU A 78 11.18 -18.75 1.16
CA LEU A 78 10.67 -18.65 2.52
C LEU A 78 9.61 -19.73 2.78
N ALA A 79 8.57 -19.82 1.94
CA ALA A 79 7.53 -20.83 2.09
C ALA A 79 8.05 -22.28 2.11
N ASP A 80 9.06 -22.60 1.30
CA ASP A 80 9.72 -23.90 1.31
C ASP A 80 10.42 -24.17 2.65
N ALA A 81 11.07 -23.17 3.23
CA ALA A 81 11.67 -23.28 4.56
C ALA A 81 10.63 -23.39 5.69
N LEU A 82 9.42 -22.88 5.47
CA LEU A 82 8.30 -23.02 6.43
C LEU A 82 7.69 -24.43 6.41
N ARG A 83 7.76 -25.13 5.27
CA ARG A 83 7.19 -26.48 5.11
C ARG A 83 7.91 -27.48 6.02
N GLY A 84 7.14 -28.16 6.87
CA GLY A 84 7.67 -29.17 7.79
C GLY A 84 8.22 -28.62 9.11
N GLY A 85 8.25 -27.30 9.31
CA GLY A 85 8.69 -26.69 10.58
C GLY A 85 7.64 -26.72 11.70
N GLY A 86 6.37 -26.97 11.38
CA GLY A 86 5.29 -27.00 12.37
C GLY A 86 5.07 -25.64 13.04
N TYR A 87 5.08 -24.56 12.24
CA TYR A 87 4.83 -23.21 12.70
C TYR A 87 3.33 -22.94 12.83
N ASP A 88 2.96 -22.13 13.81
CA ASP A 88 1.58 -21.67 14.00
C ASP A 88 1.27 -20.41 13.18
N ALA A 89 2.27 -19.56 12.94
CA ALA A 89 2.13 -18.30 12.22
C ALA A 89 3.46 -17.82 11.61
N VAL A 90 3.37 -16.91 10.65
CA VAL A 90 4.49 -16.15 10.08
C VAL A 90 4.43 -14.72 10.60
N VAL A 91 5.49 -14.24 11.24
CA VAL A 91 5.64 -12.86 11.70
C VAL A 91 6.56 -12.12 10.74
N GLY A 92 6.02 -11.20 9.94
CA GLY A 92 6.80 -10.33 9.06
C GLY A 92 7.24 -9.09 9.81
N ILE A 93 8.55 -8.83 9.85
CA ILE A 93 9.13 -7.69 10.56
C ILE A 93 9.98 -6.85 9.60
N GLY A 94 9.49 -5.68 9.19
CA GLY A 94 10.23 -4.79 8.31
C GLY A 94 9.35 -3.79 7.55
N GLY A 95 9.89 -3.29 6.44
CA GLY A 95 9.14 -2.43 5.51
C GLY A 95 8.34 -3.23 4.47
N GLY A 96 7.64 -2.52 3.58
CA GLY A 96 6.66 -3.11 2.65
C GLY A 96 7.15 -4.33 1.87
N ARG A 97 8.37 -4.30 1.31
CA ARG A 97 8.96 -5.44 0.58
C ARG A 97 9.07 -6.71 1.43
N THR A 98 9.49 -6.58 2.69
CA THR A 98 9.60 -7.72 3.60
C THR A 98 8.22 -8.26 3.96
N LEU A 99 7.27 -7.36 4.24
CA LEU A 99 5.91 -7.74 4.59
C LEU A 99 5.22 -8.44 3.42
N ASP A 100 5.42 -7.97 2.18
CA ASP A 100 4.86 -8.59 0.98
C ASP A 100 5.39 -10.01 0.74
N VAL A 101 6.69 -10.23 0.95
CA VAL A 101 7.29 -11.57 0.88
C VAL A 101 6.73 -12.48 1.97
N ALA A 102 6.67 -11.99 3.20
CA ALA A 102 6.22 -12.77 4.35
C ALA A 102 4.73 -13.16 4.23
N LYS A 103 3.86 -12.22 3.85
CA LYS A 103 2.42 -12.49 3.72
C LYS A 103 2.10 -13.38 2.52
N TYR A 104 2.87 -13.27 1.45
CA TYR A 104 2.75 -14.19 0.32
C TYR A 104 3.17 -15.61 0.73
N ALA A 105 4.32 -15.75 1.41
CA ALA A 105 4.78 -17.05 1.92
C ALA A 105 3.78 -17.68 2.90
N ALA A 106 3.21 -16.87 3.80
CA ALA A 106 2.17 -17.30 4.74
C ALA A 106 0.91 -17.80 3.98
N SER A 107 0.47 -17.05 2.98
CA SER A 107 -0.72 -17.41 2.18
C SER A 107 -0.55 -18.73 1.44
N ILE A 108 0.62 -18.97 0.81
CA ILE A 108 0.85 -20.22 0.07
C ILE A 108 1.13 -21.43 0.98
N THR A 109 1.46 -21.20 2.25
CA THR A 109 1.63 -22.25 3.26
C THR A 109 0.37 -22.48 4.10
N GLY A 110 -0.65 -21.63 3.94
CA GLY A 110 -1.87 -21.67 4.74
C GLY A 110 -1.66 -21.25 6.19
N LEU A 111 -0.58 -20.54 6.49
CA LEU A 111 -0.27 -20.05 7.83
C LEU A 111 -0.86 -18.65 8.05
N PRO A 112 -1.38 -18.35 9.24
CA PRO A 112 -1.67 -16.99 9.67
C PRO A 112 -0.46 -16.07 9.54
N PHE A 113 -0.71 -14.80 9.22
CA PHE A 113 0.32 -13.78 9.07
C PHE A 113 0.15 -12.67 10.11
N VAL A 114 1.23 -12.29 10.78
CA VAL A 114 1.31 -11.12 11.68
C VAL A 114 2.24 -10.10 11.04
N SER A 115 1.71 -8.89 10.80
CA SER A 115 2.44 -7.78 10.20
C SER A 115 3.03 -6.88 11.27
N VAL A 116 4.35 -6.76 11.33
CA VAL A 116 5.07 -5.82 12.20
C VAL A 116 5.79 -4.82 11.32
N ALA A 117 5.13 -3.70 11.05
CA ALA A 117 5.61 -2.69 10.13
C ALA A 117 6.61 -1.75 10.82
N THR A 118 7.79 -1.61 10.23
CA THR A 118 8.82 -0.67 10.70
C THR A 118 8.83 0.63 9.90
N THR A 119 7.97 0.74 8.88
CA THR A 119 7.91 1.86 7.92
C THR A 119 6.47 1.99 7.41
N LEU A 120 6.03 3.19 7.05
CA LEU A 120 4.69 3.44 6.48
C LEU A 120 4.79 3.83 5.00
N THR A 121 5.05 2.86 4.12
CA THR A 121 5.34 3.10 2.69
C THR A 121 4.14 3.03 1.77
N HIS A 122 3.15 2.20 2.10
CA HIS A 122 1.93 1.92 1.35
C HIS A 122 1.04 1.00 2.20
N ASP A 123 -0.19 0.76 1.77
CA ASP A 123 -1.20 -0.05 2.49
C ASP A 123 -0.89 -1.56 2.59
N GLY A 124 0.25 -1.98 2.03
CA GLY A 124 0.75 -3.36 2.02
C GLY A 124 0.89 -4.00 3.40
N LEU A 125 1.01 -3.18 4.44
CA LEU A 125 1.11 -3.64 5.83
C LEU A 125 -0.18 -4.31 6.33
N ALA A 126 -1.33 -4.04 5.70
CA ALA A 126 -2.65 -4.45 6.14
C ALA A 126 -3.58 -4.86 4.98
N SER A 127 -3.06 -5.02 3.75
CA SER A 127 -3.87 -5.30 2.56
C SER A 127 -3.86 -6.77 2.13
N PRO A 128 -4.92 -7.22 1.42
CA PRO A 128 -4.99 -8.57 0.83
C PRO A 128 -4.21 -8.68 -0.50
N VAL A 129 -3.23 -7.81 -0.74
CA VAL A 129 -2.45 -7.76 -1.98
C VAL A 129 -0.96 -7.62 -1.67
N ALA A 130 -0.13 -8.57 -2.13
CA ALA A 130 1.32 -8.46 -2.07
C ALA A 130 1.89 -7.91 -3.37
N SER A 131 2.79 -6.92 -3.28
CA SER A 131 3.52 -6.41 -4.44
C SER A 131 4.90 -7.07 -4.53
N LEU A 132 5.08 -7.96 -5.50
CA LEU A 132 6.32 -8.74 -5.64
C LEU A 132 6.86 -8.64 -7.06
N GLU A 133 8.18 -8.66 -7.18
CA GLU A 133 8.87 -8.73 -8.46
C GLU A 133 8.95 -10.18 -8.96
N HIS A 134 8.75 -10.37 -10.26
CA HIS A 134 8.93 -11.64 -10.96
C HIS A 134 9.45 -11.39 -12.37
N GLY A 135 10.61 -11.95 -12.71
CA GLY A 135 11.23 -11.77 -14.02
C GLY A 135 11.54 -10.29 -14.36
N GLY A 136 11.89 -9.49 -13.35
CA GLY A 136 12.17 -8.05 -13.51
C GLY A 136 10.92 -7.17 -13.66
N ARG A 137 9.71 -7.73 -13.49
CA ARG A 137 8.45 -6.99 -13.53
C ARG A 137 7.75 -7.07 -12.18
N LYS A 138 7.23 -5.95 -11.70
CA LYS A 138 6.46 -5.90 -10.46
C LYS A 138 5.01 -6.30 -10.71
N GLY A 139 4.51 -7.22 -9.91
CA GLY A 139 3.14 -7.75 -9.98
C GLY A 139 2.41 -7.57 -8.65
N SER A 140 1.08 -7.56 -8.73
CA SER A 140 0.19 -7.55 -7.56
C SER A 140 -0.47 -8.93 -7.42
N TYR A 141 -0.31 -9.56 -6.25
CA TYR A 141 -0.77 -10.92 -5.99
C TYR A 141 -1.76 -10.95 -4.84
N GLY A 142 -2.93 -11.58 -5.03
CA GLY A 142 -3.90 -11.77 -3.96
C GLY A 142 -3.34 -12.66 -2.84
N VAL A 143 -3.49 -12.21 -1.60
CA VAL A 143 -3.01 -12.88 -0.38
C VAL A 143 -4.06 -12.77 0.72
N ALA A 144 -3.91 -13.56 1.77
CA ALA A 144 -4.75 -13.41 2.96
C ALA A 144 -4.43 -12.10 3.69
N MET A 145 -5.46 -11.51 4.30
CA MET A 145 -5.27 -10.39 5.24
C MET A 145 -4.39 -10.81 6.42
N PRO A 146 -3.56 -9.90 6.97
CA PRO A 146 -2.89 -10.16 8.24
C PRO A 146 -3.91 -10.44 9.35
N LEU A 147 -3.61 -11.43 10.18
CA LEU A 147 -4.38 -11.72 11.38
C LEU A 147 -4.18 -10.64 12.44
N ALA A 148 -3.02 -10.00 12.44
CA ALA A 148 -2.69 -8.90 13.33
C ALA A 148 -1.75 -7.90 12.65
N VAL A 149 -1.85 -6.64 13.05
CA VAL A 149 -1.01 -5.54 12.58
C VAL A 149 -0.41 -4.83 13.79
N VAL A 150 0.90 -4.66 13.79
CA VAL A 150 1.65 -3.91 14.80
C VAL A 150 2.48 -2.84 14.08
N VAL A 151 2.26 -1.59 14.46
CA VAL A 151 3.01 -0.44 13.96
C VAL A 151 3.61 0.28 15.17
N ASP A 152 4.92 0.12 15.33
CA ASP A 152 5.63 0.81 16.40
C ASP A 152 6.19 2.14 15.91
N LEU A 153 5.60 3.23 16.43
CA LEU A 153 5.90 4.58 15.97
C LEU A 153 7.34 4.98 16.28
N ASP A 154 7.98 4.41 17.31
CA ASP A 154 9.38 4.70 17.63
C ASP A 154 10.31 4.21 16.52
N PHE A 155 9.98 3.09 15.88
CA PHE A 155 10.74 2.56 14.74
C PHE A 155 10.37 3.24 13.43
N VAL A 156 9.09 3.57 13.23
CA VAL A 156 8.63 4.33 12.05
C VAL A 156 9.35 5.69 11.96
N ARG A 157 9.55 6.38 13.08
CA ARG A 157 10.30 7.66 13.14
C ARG A 157 11.76 7.53 12.69
N LEU A 158 12.36 6.34 12.81
CA LEU A 158 13.74 6.09 12.37
C LEU A 158 13.83 5.79 10.87
N SER A 159 12.69 5.56 10.20
CA SER A 159 12.67 5.25 8.77
C SER A 159 13.01 6.49 7.92
N PRO A 160 13.56 6.29 6.71
CA PRO A 160 13.85 7.40 5.81
C PRO A 160 12.57 8.20 5.48
N PRO A 161 12.59 9.55 5.50
CA PRO A 161 11.39 10.35 5.24
C PRO A 161 10.66 10.01 3.94
N ALA A 162 11.41 9.68 2.88
CA ALA A 162 10.86 9.27 1.59
C ALA A 162 9.92 8.05 1.67
N GLN A 163 10.08 7.19 2.68
CA GLN A 163 9.17 6.07 2.91
C GLN A 163 7.83 6.55 3.44
N LEU A 164 7.83 7.50 4.40
CA LEU A 164 6.59 8.10 4.92
C LEU A 164 5.86 8.91 3.84
N LEU A 165 6.59 9.65 3.00
CA LEU A 165 6.02 10.35 1.85
C LEU A 165 5.27 9.41 0.90
N GLY A 166 5.80 8.20 0.70
CA GLY A 166 5.12 7.16 -0.07
C GLY A 166 3.78 6.77 0.57
N GLY A 167 3.75 6.56 1.89
CA GLY A 167 2.51 6.26 2.60
C GLY A 167 1.48 7.39 2.49
N VAL A 168 1.91 8.65 2.58
CA VAL A 168 1.03 9.81 2.39
C VAL A 168 0.39 9.78 1.00
N GLY A 169 1.23 9.61 -0.03
CA GLY A 169 0.78 9.54 -1.42
C GLY A 169 -0.22 8.41 -1.67
N ASP A 170 0.07 7.22 -1.15
CA ASP A 170 -0.79 6.05 -1.28
C ASP A 170 -2.13 6.24 -0.56
N ALA A 171 -2.13 6.77 0.67
CA ALA A 171 -3.36 7.01 1.43
C ALA A 171 -4.30 8.03 0.76
N VAL A 172 -3.78 9.18 0.31
CA VAL A 172 -4.61 10.21 -0.32
C VAL A 172 -5.11 9.78 -1.71
N SER A 173 -4.42 8.85 -2.37
CA SER A 173 -4.83 8.33 -3.68
C SER A 173 -6.15 7.56 -3.64
N ASN A 174 -6.58 7.08 -2.48
CA ASN A 174 -7.90 6.49 -2.28
C ASN A 174 -9.02 7.42 -2.81
N LEU A 175 -8.87 8.73 -2.65
CA LEU A 175 -9.87 9.70 -3.10
C LEU A 175 -9.97 9.73 -4.62
N ASN A 176 -8.83 9.62 -5.32
CA ASN A 176 -8.79 9.49 -6.77
C ASN A 176 -9.40 8.15 -7.22
N ALA A 177 -9.05 7.04 -6.57
CA ALA A 177 -9.62 5.72 -6.86
C ALA A 177 -11.15 5.68 -6.69
N LEU A 178 -11.68 6.29 -5.63
CA LEU A 178 -13.12 6.40 -5.41
C LEU A 178 -13.82 7.26 -6.47
N ALA A 179 -13.17 8.31 -6.97
CA ALA A 179 -13.70 9.11 -8.05
C ALA A 179 -13.77 8.32 -9.37
N ASP A 180 -12.75 7.51 -9.68
CA ASP A 180 -12.80 6.58 -10.83
C ASP A 180 -13.88 5.50 -10.66
N TRP A 181 -14.03 4.95 -9.45
CA TRP A 181 -15.06 3.95 -9.19
C TRP A 181 -16.48 4.52 -9.37
N ARG A 182 -16.70 5.76 -8.92
CA ARG A 182 -17.97 6.49 -9.14
C ARG A 182 -18.20 6.83 -10.60
N LEU A 183 -17.15 7.22 -11.33
CA LEU A 183 -17.24 7.48 -12.76
C LEU A 183 -17.67 6.22 -13.50
N SER A 184 -17.06 5.08 -13.21
CA SER A 184 -17.46 3.80 -13.79
C SER A 184 -18.88 3.39 -13.39
N ALA A 185 -19.31 3.66 -12.15
CA ALA A 185 -20.69 3.45 -11.74
C ALA A 185 -21.68 4.28 -12.58
N ALA A 186 -21.35 5.55 -12.86
CA ALA A 186 -22.19 6.44 -13.65
C ALA A 186 -22.24 6.06 -15.15
N VAL A 187 -21.14 5.55 -15.70
CA VAL A 187 -21.01 5.27 -17.15
C VAL A 187 -21.34 3.82 -17.50
N ASN A 188 -20.89 2.87 -16.68
CA ASN A 188 -20.95 1.43 -16.95
C ASN A 188 -21.84 0.66 -15.97
N ASP A 189 -22.53 1.34 -15.05
CA ASP A 189 -23.36 0.70 -14.02
C ASP A 189 -22.55 -0.24 -13.09
N GLU A 190 -21.25 0.04 -12.90
CA GLU A 190 -20.42 -0.68 -11.93
C GLU A 190 -20.96 -0.48 -10.51
N THR A 191 -21.16 -1.57 -9.77
CA THR A 191 -21.63 -1.48 -8.38
C THR A 191 -20.54 -0.94 -7.47
N VAL A 192 -20.85 0.14 -6.75
CA VAL A 192 -19.99 0.69 -5.69
C VAL A 192 -20.40 0.11 -4.34
N ASP A 193 -19.46 -0.57 -3.67
CA ASP A 193 -19.68 -1.00 -2.30
C ASP A 193 -19.55 0.18 -1.33
N GLY A 194 -20.69 0.63 -0.77
CA GLY A 194 -20.73 1.80 0.09
C GLY A 194 -19.89 1.67 1.37
N LEU A 195 -19.73 0.45 1.92
CA LEU A 195 -18.91 0.22 3.12
C LEU A 195 -17.43 0.33 2.77
N ALA A 196 -17.00 -0.32 1.69
CA ALA A 196 -15.62 -0.21 1.21
C ALA A 196 -15.27 1.24 0.84
N ALA A 197 -16.20 1.93 0.16
CA ALA A 197 -16.02 3.32 -0.22
C ALA A 197 -15.91 4.26 1.01
N ALA A 198 -16.67 4.00 2.07
CA ALA A 198 -16.58 4.77 3.31
C ALA A 198 -15.23 4.57 4.03
N LEU A 199 -14.73 3.33 4.09
CA LEU A 199 -13.43 3.02 4.68
C LEU A 199 -12.28 3.72 3.92
N ALA A 200 -12.24 3.57 2.60
CA ALA A 200 -11.21 4.20 1.77
C ALA A 200 -11.28 5.73 1.79
N ARG A 201 -12.51 6.30 1.82
CA ARG A 201 -12.71 7.74 1.97
C ARG A 201 -12.15 8.24 3.29
N THR A 202 -12.49 7.57 4.38
CA THR A 202 -12.04 7.94 5.73
C THR A 202 -10.51 7.92 5.80
N ALA A 203 -9.88 6.89 5.22
CA ALA A 203 -8.43 6.81 5.12
C ALA A 203 -7.81 8.02 4.38
N GLY A 204 -8.32 8.32 3.18
CA GLY A 204 -7.80 9.43 2.37
C GLY A 204 -8.03 10.80 3.01
N GLU A 205 -9.23 11.05 3.53
CA GLU A 205 -9.60 12.32 4.18
C GLU A 205 -8.84 12.56 5.49
N ALA A 206 -8.55 11.50 6.26
CA ALA A 206 -7.77 11.60 7.50
C ALA A 206 -6.36 12.14 7.26
N VAL A 207 -5.71 11.75 6.15
CA VAL A 207 -4.38 12.25 5.78
C VAL A 207 -4.48 13.60 5.05
N LEU A 208 -5.44 13.74 4.12
CA LEU A 208 -5.64 14.96 3.33
C LEU A 208 -5.82 16.20 4.19
N HIS A 209 -6.58 16.08 5.28
CA HIS A 209 -6.94 17.19 6.15
C HIS A 209 -6.09 17.28 7.43
N HIS A 210 -5.12 16.39 7.63
CA HIS A 210 -4.31 16.41 8.85
C HIS A 210 -3.43 17.66 8.92
N PRO A 211 -3.46 18.43 10.02
CA PRO A 211 -2.70 19.68 10.14
C PRO A 211 -1.22 19.46 10.50
N ALA A 212 -0.91 18.37 11.21
CA ALA A 212 0.44 18.04 11.68
C ALA A 212 1.31 17.39 10.58
N GLY A 213 2.63 17.38 10.76
CA GLY A 213 3.61 16.90 9.79
C GLY A 213 4.17 15.51 10.09
N LEU A 214 5.10 15.04 9.25
CA LEU A 214 5.70 13.69 9.32
C LEU A 214 6.45 13.40 10.64
N GLY A 215 6.82 14.43 11.40
CA GLY A 215 7.51 14.29 12.68
C GLY A 215 6.57 14.12 13.88
N ASP A 216 5.27 14.33 13.70
CA ASP A 216 4.30 14.37 14.79
C ASP A 216 3.65 12.98 15.01
N GLU A 217 3.48 12.59 16.28
CA GLU A 217 2.91 11.28 16.61
C GLU A 217 1.48 11.11 16.09
N GLU A 218 0.67 12.14 16.24
CA GLU A 218 -0.72 12.17 15.82
C GLU A 218 -0.85 11.97 14.31
N PHE A 219 0.05 12.56 13.53
CA PHE A 219 0.10 12.35 12.09
C PHE A 219 0.52 10.92 11.74
N LEU A 220 1.58 10.41 12.36
CA LEU A 220 2.05 9.04 12.10
C LEU A 220 1.00 7.98 12.48
N THR A 221 0.24 8.23 13.56
CA THR A 221 -0.89 7.40 13.98
C THR A 221 -1.98 7.44 12.91
N SER A 222 -2.42 8.64 12.52
CA SER A 222 -3.45 8.83 11.49
C SER A 222 -3.05 8.21 10.15
N LEU A 223 -1.78 8.34 9.76
CA LEU A 223 -1.25 7.73 8.55
C LEU A 223 -1.27 6.19 8.63
N ALA A 224 -0.83 5.62 9.74
CA ALA A 224 -0.87 4.17 9.93
C ALA A 224 -2.31 3.63 9.91
N GLU A 225 -3.23 4.29 10.60
CA GLU A 225 -4.66 3.94 10.62
C GLU A 225 -5.29 4.06 9.22
N ALA A 226 -4.97 5.12 8.48
CA ALA A 226 -5.41 5.30 7.10
C ALA A 226 -4.96 4.14 6.20
N LEU A 227 -3.70 3.74 6.27
CA LEU A 227 -3.18 2.61 5.50
C LEU A 227 -3.84 1.27 5.91
N VAL A 228 -4.16 1.07 7.19
CA VAL A 228 -4.95 -0.09 7.66
C VAL A 228 -6.37 -0.05 7.10
N LEU A 229 -7.01 1.11 7.12
CA LEU A 229 -8.35 1.32 6.57
C LEU A 229 -8.39 1.07 5.05
N SER A 230 -7.34 1.45 4.30
CA SER A 230 -7.20 1.09 2.87
C SER A 230 -7.20 -0.43 2.68
N GLY A 231 -6.45 -1.17 3.49
CA GLY A 231 -6.44 -2.63 3.49
C GLY A 231 -7.81 -3.25 3.77
N LEU A 232 -8.51 -2.74 4.80
CA LEU A 232 -9.87 -3.16 5.15
C LEU A 232 -10.89 -2.82 4.07
N ALA A 233 -10.74 -1.69 3.37
CA ALA A 233 -11.60 -1.31 2.26
C ALA A 233 -11.48 -2.32 1.12
N MET A 234 -10.25 -2.72 0.76
CA MET A 234 -10.02 -3.75 -0.26
C MET A 234 -10.56 -5.12 0.16
N ALA A 235 -10.33 -5.53 1.41
CA ALA A 235 -10.85 -6.79 1.94
C ALA A 235 -12.38 -6.81 1.99
N THR A 236 -13.00 -5.66 2.27
CA THR A 236 -14.44 -5.46 2.15
C THR A 236 -14.82 -5.67 0.69
N ALA A 237 -14.36 -4.84 -0.23
CA ALA A 237 -14.74 -4.89 -1.65
C ALA A 237 -14.44 -6.23 -2.36
N GLY A 238 -13.48 -7.02 -1.85
CA GLY A 238 -12.99 -8.22 -2.54
C GLY A 238 -12.14 -7.89 -3.78
N THR A 239 -11.72 -6.64 -3.91
CA THR A 239 -10.93 -6.09 -5.02
C THR A 239 -10.14 -4.87 -4.50
N SER A 240 -9.08 -4.49 -5.19
CA SER A 240 -8.35 -3.25 -4.87
C SER A 240 -9.06 -1.98 -5.33
N ARG A 241 -10.21 -2.08 -5.99
CA ARG A 241 -10.99 -0.95 -6.54
C ARG A 241 -11.18 0.28 -5.62
N PRO A 242 -11.45 0.16 -4.31
CA PRO A 242 -11.60 1.34 -3.44
C PRO A 242 -10.32 2.15 -3.22
N CYS A 243 -9.14 1.54 -3.42
CA CYS A 243 -7.84 2.14 -3.08
C CYS A 243 -6.90 2.22 -4.29
N SER A 244 -7.35 1.75 -5.45
CA SER A 244 -6.56 1.71 -6.68
C SER A 244 -7.44 2.21 -7.82
N GLY A 245 -6.93 3.12 -8.64
CA GLY A 245 -7.62 3.69 -9.79
C GLY A 245 -6.63 4.04 -10.90
N SER A 246 -6.93 5.07 -11.68
CA SER A 246 -6.04 5.60 -12.73
C SER A 246 -4.66 5.98 -12.19
N CYS A 247 -4.58 6.47 -10.94
CA CYS A 247 -3.32 6.75 -10.26
C CYS A 247 -2.39 5.53 -10.14
N HIS A 248 -2.96 4.34 -9.90
CA HIS A 248 -2.21 3.08 -9.81
C HIS A 248 -1.91 2.50 -11.17
N GLU A 249 -2.78 2.70 -12.16
CA GLU A 249 -2.49 2.33 -13.57
C GLU A 249 -1.26 3.08 -14.08
N ILE A 250 -1.16 4.39 -13.82
CA ILE A 250 0.04 5.18 -14.13
C ILE A 250 1.26 4.65 -13.35
N SER A 251 1.15 4.41 -12.05
CA SER A 251 2.27 3.84 -11.27
C SER A 251 2.72 2.48 -11.82
N HIS A 252 1.80 1.60 -12.20
CA HIS A 252 2.12 0.31 -12.79
C HIS A 252 2.79 0.46 -14.16
N ALA A 253 2.35 1.40 -14.99
CA ALA A 253 2.98 1.69 -16.27
C ALA A 253 4.41 2.24 -16.09
N VAL A 254 4.63 3.11 -15.10
CA VAL A 254 5.97 3.59 -14.73
C VAL A 254 6.85 2.43 -14.27
N ASP A 255 6.36 1.56 -13.38
CA ASP A 255 7.14 0.40 -12.89
C ASP A 255 7.50 -0.58 -14.02
N LEU A 256 6.69 -0.67 -15.08
CA LEU A 256 6.94 -1.51 -16.25
C LEU A 256 7.91 -0.87 -17.26
N ALA A 257 7.76 0.42 -17.56
CA ALA A 257 8.55 1.11 -18.59
C ALA A 257 9.88 1.67 -18.04
N PHE A 258 9.89 2.10 -16.79
CA PHE A 258 11.01 2.81 -16.15
C PHE A 258 11.30 2.24 -14.75
N PRO A 259 11.73 0.98 -14.65
CA PRO A 259 11.93 0.31 -13.37
C PRO A 259 12.95 1.04 -12.49
N GLY A 260 12.62 1.20 -11.20
CA GLY A 260 13.53 1.76 -10.19
C GLY A 260 13.65 3.28 -10.17
N ARG A 261 12.86 4.03 -10.96
CA ARG A 261 12.89 5.51 -10.96
C ARG A 261 12.41 6.13 -9.65
N SER A 262 11.33 5.61 -9.08
CA SER A 262 10.74 6.12 -7.84
C SER A 262 10.01 5.00 -7.08
N THR A 263 9.51 5.30 -5.88
CA THR A 263 8.75 4.34 -5.07
C THR A 263 7.25 4.43 -5.37
N HIS A 264 6.54 3.31 -5.14
CA HIS A 264 5.12 3.16 -5.48
C HIS A 264 4.25 4.33 -5.01
N GLY A 265 4.25 4.63 -3.71
CA GLY A 265 3.40 5.69 -3.17
C GLY A 265 3.70 7.08 -3.72
N LEU A 266 4.94 7.37 -4.11
CA LEU A 266 5.30 8.64 -4.74
C LEU A 266 4.80 8.71 -6.20
N GLN A 267 4.93 7.61 -6.95
CA GLN A 267 4.37 7.52 -8.31
C GLN A 267 2.84 7.65 -8.28
N VAL A 268 2.19 6.97 -7.33
CA VAL A 268 0.74 7.01 -7.12
C VAL A 268 0.28 8.43 -6.74
N ALA A 269 1.04 9.18 -5.93
CA ALA A 269 0.72 10.57 -5.61
C ALA A 269 0.66 11.48 -6.86
N VAL A 270 1.69 11.41 -7.70
CA VAL A 270 1.75 12.17 -8.97
C VAL A 270 0.63 11.75 -9.90
N GLY A 271 0.40 10.44 -10.05
CA GLY A 271 -0.72 9.91 -10.83
C GLY A 271 -2.08 10.38 -10.31
N ALA A 272 -2.28 10.41 -8.98
CA ALA A 272 -3.52 10.86 -8.37
C ALA A 272 -3.78 12.35 -8.61
N LEU A 273 -2.76 13.20 -8.47
CA LEU A 273 -2.89 14.64 -8.76
C LEU A 273 -3.16 14.88 -10.25
N PHE A 274 -2.40 14.24 -11.14
CA PHE A 274 -2.62 14.32 -12.59
C PHE A 274 -4.04 13.90 -12.99
N CYS A 275 -4.50 12.74 -12.53
CA CYS A 275 -5.83 12.22 -12.87
C CYS A 275 -6.97 13.00 -12.19
N SER A 276 -6.74 13.57 -11.01
CA SER A 276 -7.68 14.49 -10.35
C SER A 276 -7.86 15.77 -11.17
N TRP A 277 -6.74 16.39 -11.59
CA TRP A 277 -6.75 17.56 -12.45
C TRP A 277 -7.35 17.27 -13.83
N LEU A 278 -7.02 16.12 -14.43
CA LEU A 278 -7.55 15.69 -15.73
C LEU A 278 -9.08 15.49 -15.70
N ARG A 279 -9.62 15.10 -14.54
CA ARG A 279 -11.05 14.94 -14.29
C ARG A 279 -11.76 16.25 -13.95
N ASP A 280 -11.03 17.35 -13.75
CA ASP A 280 -11.55 18.60 -13.17
C ASP A 280 -12.22 18.36 -11.80
N ASP A 281 -11.58 17.52 -10.97
CA ASP A 281 -12.11 17.11 -9.67
C ASP A 281 -12.04 18.28 -8.67
N PRO A 282 -13.12 18.61 -7.94
CA PRO A 282 -13.11 19.67 -6.92
C PRO A 282 -12.07 19.49 -5.81
N LEU A 283 -11.56 18.28 -5.60
CA LEU A 283 -10.54 18.01 -4.58
C LEU A 283 -9.10 18.27 -5.07
N THR A 284 -8.90 18.60 -6.35
CA THR A 284 -7.56 18.77 -6.96
C THR A 284 -6.69 19.76 -6.18
N ASP A 285 -7.22 20.95 -5.86
CA ASP A 285 -6.46 21.98 -5.13
C ASP A 285 -6.13 21.55 -3.69
N VAL A 286 -7.04 20.82 -3.05
CA VAL A 286 -6.85 20.32 -1.68
C VAL A 286 -5.80 19.21 -1.67
N LEU A 287 -5.82 18.33 -2.68
CA LEU A 287 -4.83 17.29 -2.89
C LEU A 287 -3.45 17.90 -3.13
N ASP A 288 -3.32 18.86 -4.05
CA ASP A 288 -2.08 19.58 -4.30
C ASP A 288 -1.54 20.23 -3.01
N ALA A 289 -2.39 20.93 -2.26
CA ALA A 289 -2.00 21.57 -1.01
C ALA A 289 -1.50 20.55 0.03
N CYS A 290 -2.11 19.37 0.12
CA CYS A 290 -1.66 18.29 0.99
C CYS A 290 -0.29 17.75 0.54
N LEU A 291 -0.13 17.43 -0.74
CA LEU A 291 1.14 16.91 -1.28
C LEU A 291 2.27 17.93 -1.04
N ARG A 292 2.03 19.20 -1.30
CA ARG A 292 2.97 20.30 -1.04
C ARG A 292 3.28 20.47 0.44
N ARG A 293 2.28 20.41 1.33
CA ARG A 293 2.45 20.50 2.79
C ARG A 293 3.40 19.44 3.33
N HIS A 294 3.30 18.21 2.82
CA HIS A 294 4.14 17.11 3.28
C HIS A 294 5.44 16.95 2.48
N GLY A 295 5.60 17.66 1.35
CA GLY A 295 6.76 17.53 0.48
C GLY A 295 6.74 16.25 -0.37
N VAL A 296 5.56 15.75 -0.70
CA VAL A 296 5.37 14.61 -1.60
C VAL A 296 5.53 15.10 -3.06
N PRO A 297 6.22 14.33 -3.94
CA PRO A 297 6.30 14.59 -5.37
C PRO A 297 4.94 14.92 -6.01
N ARG A 298 4.94 15.92 -6.88
CA ARG A 298 3.74 16.39 -7.60
C ARG A 298 3.92 16.31 -9.11
N LEU A 299 5.13 16.50 -9.61
CA LEU A 299 5.42 16.55 -11.03
C LEU A 299 6.18 15.30 -11.49
N PRO A 300 6.14 14.96 -12.80
CA PRO A 300 6.93 13.86 -13.34
C PRO A 300 8.44 13.98 -13.06
N ALA A 301 8.97 15.21 -13.13
CA ALA A 301 10.38 15.49 -12.86
C ALA A 301 10.79 15.14 -11.42
N ASP A 302 9.87 15.25 -10.45
CA ASP A 302 10.10 14.85 -9.06
C ASP A 302 10.29 13.33 -8.91
N LEU A 303 9.78 12.54 -9.86
CA LEU A 303 9.99 11.09 -9.96
C LEU A 303 11.23 10.72 -10.78
N GLY A 304 11.95 11.71 -11.31
CA GLY A 304 13.05 11.49 -12.25
C GLY A 304 12.58 11.04 -13.64
N LEU A 305 11.38 11.43 -14.04
CA LEU A 305 10.83 11.22 -15.38
C LEU A 305 10.75 12.55 -16.12
N ASP A 306 11.09 12.56 -17.41
CA ASP A 306 10.76 13.70 -18.28
C ASP A 306 9.28 13.66 -18.75
N GLU A 307 8.82 14.75 -19.38
CA GLU A 307 7.43 14.82 -19.89
C GLU A 307 7.12 13.70 -20.88
N HIS A 308 8.08 13.31 -21.72
CA HIS A 308 7.87 12.28 -22.73
C HIS A 308 7.79 10.88 -22.11
N GLU A 309 8.67 10.55 -21.16
CA GLU A 309 8.60 9.33 -20.36
C GLU A 309 7.25 9.23 -19.61
N PHE A 310 6.77 10.34 -19.02
CA PHE A 310 5.47 10.36 -18.36
C PHE A 310 4.31 10.18 -19.33
N VAL A 311 4.34 10.82 -20.51
CA VAL A 311 3.35 10.59 -21.58
C VAL A 311 3.31 9.10 -21.96
N GLN A 312 4.47 8.46 -22.12
CA GLN A 312 4.52 7.02 -22.42
C GLN A 312 3.84 6.18 -21.32
N ALA A 313 4.05 6.53 -20.05
CA ALA A 313 3.38 5.85 -18.94
C ALA A 313 1.86 6.07 -18.95
N VAL A 314 1.38 7.30 -19.19
CA VAL A 314 -0.05 7.61 -19.25
C VAL A 314 -0.73 6.91 -20.43
N VAL A 315 -0.08 6.84 -21.59
CA VAL A 315 -0.59 6.10 -22.76
C VAL A 315 -0.72 4.60 -22.46
N ALA A 316 0.25 4.02 -21.75
CA ALA A 316 0.25 2.59 -21.44
C ALA A 316 -0.56 2.20 -20.18
N ALA A 317 -0.99 3.19 -19.38
CA ALA A 317 -1.67 2.98 -18.10
C ALA A 317 -2.93 2.09 -18.20
N PRO A 318 -3.87 2.34 -19.16
CA PRO A 318 -5.05 1.47 -19.34
C PRO A 318 -4.72 -0.01 -19.56
N ASP A 319 -3.63 -0.31 -20.28
CA ASP A 319 -3.23 -1.69 -20.59
C ASP A 319 -2.72 -2.46 -19.36
N THR A 320 -2.38 -1.75 -18.27
CA THR A 320 -1.93 -2.39 -17.03
C THR A 320 -3.09 -3.06 -16.26
N ARG A 321 -4.32 -2.60 -16.48
CA ARG A 321 -5.55 -3.08 -15.83
C ARG A 321 -6.74 -3.01 -16.80
N PRO A 322 -6.79 -3.88 -17.83
CA PRO A 322 -7.85 -3.82 -18.85
C PRO A 322 -9.26 -4.13 -18.31
N ASP A 323 -9.37 -4.62 -17.08
CA ASP A 323 -10.63 -4.86 -16.37
C ASP A 323 -11.18 -3.61 -15.67
N ARG A 324 -10.48 -2.47 -15.74
CA ARG A 324 -10.84 -1.24 -15.04
C ARG A 324 -11.28 -0.15 -16.00
N PHE A 325 -12.24 0.64 -15.52
CA PHE A 325 -12.67 1.86 -16.18
C PHE A 325 -12.41 3.05 -15.26
N THR A 326 -11.64 4.00 -15.75
CA THR A 326 -11.19 5.19 -15.01
C THR A 326 -11.35 6.42 -15.89
N VAL A 327 -10.89 7.58 -15.42
CA VAL A 327 -10.81 8.79 -16.24
C VAL A 327 -9.99 8.58 -17.52
N LEU A 328 -9.00 7.68 -17.51
CA LEU A 328 -8.14 7.42 -18.68
C LEU A 328 -8.93 6.74 -19.81
N GLU A 329 -9.68 5.67 -19.49
CA GLU A 329 -10.56 4.99 -20.45
C GLU A 329 -11.76 5.87 -20.84
N HIS A 330 -12.27 6.67 -19.89
CA HIS A 330 -13.43 7.53 -20.15
C HIS A 330 -13.13 8.62 -21.16
N LEU A 331 -11.99 9.29 -21.04
CA LEU A 331 -11.58 10.33 -21.96
C LEU A 331 -11.00 9.76 -23.26
N ALA A 332 -10.40 8.57 -23.21
CA ALA A 332 -9.82 7.86 -24.36
C ALA A 332 -8.96 8.77 -25.26
N LEU A 333 -8.13 9.60 -24.63
CA LEU A 333 -7.31 10.60 -25.32
C LEU A 333 -6.26 9.94 -26.22
N SER A 334 -6.04 10.52 -27.38
CA SER A 334 -4.94 10.15 -28.26
C SER A 334 -3.57 10.51 -27.64
N PRO A 335 -2.45 9.90 -28.08
CA PRO A 335 -1.11 10.24 -27.59
C PRO A 335 -0.76 11.73 -27.72
N ASP A 336 -1.23 12.41 -28.77
CA ASP A 336 -1.00 13.84 -28.98
C ASP A 336 -1.80 14.68 -27.96
N GLU A 337 -3.03 14.29 -27.67
CA GLU A 337 -3.86 14.93 -26.64
C GLU A 337 -3.28 14.70 -25.24
N ILE A 338 -2.81 13.49 -24.94
CA ILE A 338 -2.10 13.19 -23.68
C ILE A 338 -0.85 14.06 -23.56
N THR A 339 -0.08 14.21 -24.63
CA THR A 339 1.10 15.09 -24.66
C THR A 339 0.74 16.53 -24.32
N ALA A 340 -0.34 17.06 -24.90
CA ALA A 340 -0.83 18.38 -24.58
C ALA A 340 -1.28 18.50 -23.10
N ARG A 341 -2.02 17.51 -22.60
CA ARG A 341 -2.50 17.48 -21.20
C ARG A 341 -1.37 17.38 -20.18
N VAL A 342 -0.35 16.57 -20.43
CA VAL A 342 0.83 16.47 -19.55
C VAL A 342 1.57 17.81 -19.49
N ARG A 343 1.75 18.48 -20.63
CA ARG A 343 2.39 19.79 -20.67
C ARG A 343 1.58 20.85 -19.90
N ASP A 344 0.27 20.86 -20.06
CA ASP A 344 -0.61 21.80 -19.35
C ASP A 344 -0.66 21.50 -17.85
N TYR A 345 -0.63 20.22 -17.46
CA TYR A 345 -0.49 19.79 -16.07
C TYR A 345 0.81 20.31 -15.44
N VAL A 346 1.95 20.10 -16.10
CA VAL A 346 3.25 20.58 -15.60
C VAL A 346 3.22 22.10 -15.43
N LYS A 347 2.76 22.85 -16.43
CA LYS A 347 2.63 24.31 -16.33
C LYS A 347 1.73 24.77 -15.19
N THR A 348 0.67 24.01 -14.89
CA THR A 348 -0.29 24.35 -13.84
C THR A 348 0.36 24.27 -12.46
N PHE A 349 1.19 23.26 -12.21
CA PHE A 349 1.71 22.99 -10.86
C PHE A 349 3.19 23.36 -10.65
N GLU A 350 3.97 23.61 -11.71
CA GLU A 350 5.38 24.04 -11.63
C GLU A 350 5.57 25.42 -10.97
N GLY A 351 4.54 26.28 -11.01
CA GLY A 351 4.57 27.65 -10.47
C GLY A 351 3.91 27.88 -9.11
N THR A 352 3.50 26.80 -8.41
CA THR A 352 2.70 26.83 -7.16
C THR A 352 3.40 26.15 -6.01
#